data_AF-A0A172WZS5-F1
#
_entry.id   AF-A0A172WZS5-F1
#
_cell.length_a   1.000
_cell.length_b   1.000
_cell.length_c   1.000
_cell.angle_alpha   90.00
_cell.angle_beta   90.00
_cell.angle_gamma   90.00
#
_symmetry.space_group_name_H-M   'P 1'
#
loop_
_entity.id
_entity.type
_entity.pdbx_description
1 polymer ?
#
loop_
_entity_poly.entity_id
_entity_poly.type
_entity_poly.pdbx_seq_one_letter_code
_entity_poly.pdbx_strand_id
1 'polypeptide(L)'
;MKLHIIACIYDIQPSFLMLKLNTYLRGYEFDVIIVNNNPHSQHIHDSSGRVHNLCGSNKYYEFSAYQEGIEYLYDKTDYINENVLILNDTLFTKHNPKAILSGILKYFQTVERLKIPAIAGRYDSYNNICYRNPWSGMSGYISSFCMLANSSALNLIRGSVLVISDIFPAGRDITKSDNWDSTVDGTFREFIISHLIDAQTPTSWYQSKSNLNNTDRLRIKGICVYLEHYISGKIGASDGVLISIFPTWKQKLNHVYTEQTAKVIRKIKKLLGI
;
A
#
# COMPACT_ATOMS: atom_id res chain seq x y z
N MET A 1 -8.44 9.29 -20.76
CA MET A 1 -7.72 8.17 -20.14
C MET A 1 -8.59 7.65 -19.02
N LYS A 2 -8.97 6.38 -19.11
CA LYS A 2 -9.79 5.70 -18.10
C LYS A 2 -8.85 5.12 -17.03
N LEU A 3 -9.19 5.28 -15.75
CA LEU A 3 -8.45 4.74 -14.61
C LEU A 3 -9.35 3.81 -13.81
N HIS A 4 -8.84 2.63 -13.50
CA HIS A 4 -9.45 1.77 -12.48
C HIS A 4 -8.77 2.02 -11.14
N ILE A 5 -9.56 2.21 -10.09
CA ILE A 5 -9.06 2.52 -8.76
C ILE A 5 -9.58 1.48 -7.77
N ILE A 6 -8.67 0.88 -7.01
CA ILE A 6 -9.02 0.08 -5.83
C ILE A 6 -8.61 0.89 -4.60
N ALA A 7 -9.57 1.24 -3.76
CA ALA A 7 -9.37 2.08 -2.59
C ALA A 7 -9.77 1.37 -1.30
N CYS A 8 -8.82 1.19 -0.39
CA CYS A 8 -9.08 0.72 0.97
C CYS A 8 -9.34 1.91 1.91
N ILE A 9 -10.38 1.83 2.73
CA ILE A 9 -10.70 2.87 3.74
C ILE A 9 -10.81 2.28 5.15
N TYR A 10 -10.33 3.03 6.14
CA TYR A 10 -10.40 2.73 7.57
C TYR A 10 -10.96 3.91 8.38
N ASP A 11 -10.42 5.10 8.16
CA ASP A 11 -10.61 6.25 9.03
C ASP A 11 -11.49 7.33 8.36
N ILE A 12 -11.51 7.38 7.03
CA ILE A 12 -12.27 8.39 6.28
C ILE A 12 -13.58 7.82 5.75
N GLN A 13 -14.56 8.70 5.54
CA GLN A 13 -15.78 8.35 4.83
C GLN A 13 -15.51 8.23 3.32
N PRO A 14 -16.17 7.31 2.60
CA PRO A 14 -16.08 7.19 1.15
C PRO A 14 -16.36 8.52 0.43
N SER A 15 -17.29 9.35 0.94
CA SER A 15 -17.62 10.65 0.33
C SER A 15 -16.42 11.60 0.31
N PHE A 16 -15.62 11.57 1.37
CA PHE A 16 -14.38 12.33 1.45
C PHE A 16 -13.33 11.79 0.47
N LEU A 17 -13.19 10.46 0.35
CA LEU A 17 -12.33 9.84 -0.65
C LEU A 17 -12.71 10.32 -2.06
N MET A 18 -13.99 10.20 -2.44
CA MET A 18 -14.47 10.60 -3.76
C MET A 18 -14.24 12.09 -4.04
N LEU A 19 -14.47 12.97 -3.05
CA LEU A 19 -14.16 14.39 -3.17
C LEU A 19 -12.66 14.61 -3.49
N LYS A 20 -11.77 13.90 -2.81
CA LYS A 20 -10.32 14.01 -3.05
C LYS A 20 -9.92 13.45 -4.41
N LEU A 21 -10.46 12.32 -4.84
CA LEU A 21 -10.20 11.75 -6.16
C LEU A 21 -10.66 12.72 -7.25
N ASN A 22 -11.89 13.23 -7.19
CA ASN A 22 -12.40 14.24 -8.13
C ASN A 22 -11.54 15.52 -8.17
N THR A 23 -10.98 15.93 -7.02
CA THR A 23 -10.11 17.10 -6.93
C THR A 23 -8.75 16.86 -7.59
N TYR A 24 -8.10 15.72 -7.29
CA TYR A 24 -6.71 15.46 -7.71
C TYR A 24 -6.59 14.79 -9.07
N LEU A 25 -7.64 14.08 -9.51
CA LEU A 25 -7.72 13.41 -10.79
C LEU A 25 -8.61 14.17 -11.78
N ARG A 26 -8.74 15.49 -11.60
CA ARG A 26 -9.51 16.35 -12.52
C ARG A 26 -8.95 16.20 -13.94
N GLY A 27 -9.78 15.74 -14.86
CA GLY A 27 -9.40 15.46 -16.26
C GLY A 27 -9.20 13.98 -16.59
N TYR A 28 -9.30 13.09 -15.59
CA TYR A 28 -9.37 11.65 -15.80
C TYR A 28 -10.81 11.16 -15.63
N GLU A 29 -11.18 10.20 -16.45
CA GLU A 29 -12.36 9.37 -16.22
C GLU A 29 -11.92 8.18 -15.38
N PHE A 30 -12.67 7.82 -14.34
CA PHE A 30 -12.26 6.74 -13.47
C PHE A 30 -13.45 5.98 -12.88
N ASP A 31 -13.25 4.67 -12.70
CA ASP A 31 -14.10 3.77 -11.92
C ASP A 31 -13.39 3.46 -10.59
N VAL A 32 -14.14 3.39 -9.50
CA VAL A 32 -13.60 3.17 -8.15
C VAL A 32 -14.29 1.98 -7.48
N ILE A 33 -13.49 1.02 -7.05
CA ILE A 33 -13.89 -0.02 -6.11
C ILE A 33 -13.42 0.43 -4.72
N ILE A 34 -14.39 0.78 -3.87
CA ILE A 34 -14.15 1.17 -2.48
C ILE A 34 -14.36 -0.05 -1.61
N VAL A 35 -13.28 -0.53 -1.01
CA VAL A 35 -13.31 -1.64 -0.05
C VAL A 35 -13.27 -1.07 1.36
N ASN A 36 -14.40 -1.19 2.05
CA ASN A 36 -14.64 -0.54 3.32
C ASN A 36 -14.29 -1.45 4.50
N ASN A 37 -13.15 -1.20 5.14
CA ASN A 37 -12.76 -1.89 6.37
C ASN A 37 -13.29 -1.20 7.64
N ASN A 38 -14.08 -0.12 7.50
CA ASN A 38 -14.72 0.57 8.60
C ASN A 38 -16.19 0.13 8.73
N PRO A 39 -16.55 -0.64 9.78
CA PRO A 39 -17.92 -1.14 9.96
C PRO A 39 -18.94 -0.02 10.24
N HIS A 40 -18.49 1.17 10.61
CA HIS A 40 -19.34 2.33 10.90
C HIS A 40 -19.44 3.32 9.74
N SER A 41 -18.72 3.08 8.64
CA SER A 41 -18.74 3.98 7.50
C SER A 41 -19.92 3.69 6.57
N GLN A 42 -20.56 4.76 6.10
CA GLN A 42 -21.72 4.68 5.22
C GLN A 42 -21.27 4.47 3.78
N HIS A 43 -21.92 3.54 3.07
CA HIS A 43 -21.78 3.40 1.63
C HIS A 43 -22.26 4.66 0.90
N ILE A 44 -21.62 4.99 -0.22
CA ILE A 44 -22.15 6.01 -1.12
C ILE A 44 -23.05 5.33 -2.13
N HIS A 45 -24.24 5.91 -2.34
CA HIS A 45 -25.02 5.64 -3.53
C HIS A 45 -24.50 6.49 -4.69
N ASP A 46 -23.98 5.83 -5.72
CA ASP A 46 -23.60 6.47 -6.98
C ASP A 46 -24.60 6.06 -8.08
N SER A 47 -25.26 7.05 -8.68
CA SER A 47 -26.15 6.83 -9.81
C SER A 47 -25.41 6.69 -11.14
N SER A 48 -24.10 7.01 -11.19
CA SER A 48 -23.31 6.91 -12.42
C SER A 48 -22.81 5.49 -12.73
N GLY A 49 -22.90 4.57 -11.76
CA GLY A 49 -22.45 3.19 -11.90
C GLY A 49 -20.92 3.01 -11.89
N ARG A 50 -20.17 4.06 -11.54
CA ARG A 50 -18.70 4.09 -11.54
C ARG A 50 -18.10 3.88 -10.15
N VAL A 51 -18.92 3.91 -9.10
CA VAL A 51 -18.50 3.62 -7.73
C VAL A 51 -19.10 2.30 -7.26
N HIS A 52 -18.22 1.34 -6.97
CA HIS A 52 -18.56 0.04 -6.44
C HIS A 52 -18.17 -0.02 -4.97
N ASN A 53 -19.12 -0.33 -4.09
CA ASN A 53 -18.86 -0.44 -2.67
C ASN A 53 -18.77 -1.91 -2.27
N LEU A 54 -17.67 -2.30 -1.61
CA LEU A 54 -17.48 -3.62 -1.02
C LEU A 54 -17.34 -3.48 0.50
N CYS A 55 -17.90 -4.43 1.23
CA CYS A 55 -17.61 -4.61 2.65
C CYS A 55 -16.31 -5.42 2.76
N GLY A 56 -15.26 -4.80 3.31
CA GLY A 56 -13.96 -5.46 3.41
C GLY A 56 -13.88 -6.39 4.61
N SER A 57 -13.16 -7.51 4.49
CA SER A 57 -12.97 -8.43 5.63
C SER A 57 -12.08 -7.85 6.73
N ASN A 58 -11.24 -6.86 6.39
CA ASN A 58 -10.22 -6.28 7.23
C ASN A 58 -9.22 -7.32 7.82
N LYS A 59 -9.11 -8.51 7.22
CA LYS A 59 -8.30 -9.63 7.73
C LYS A 59 -6.81 -9.28 7.81
N TYR A 60 -6.30 -8.58 6.79
CA TYR A 60 -4.90 -8.17 6.67
C TYR A 60 -4.79 -6.70 6.26
N TYR A 61 -5.61 -5.86 6.90
CA TYR A 61 -5.72 -4.42 6.59
C TYR A 61 -5.82 -4.17 5.08
N GLU A 62 -4.82 -3.50 4.49
CA GLU A 62 -4.95 -2.96 3.14
C GLU A 62 -4.81 -4.08 2.12
N PHE A 63 -4.04 -5.12 2.46
CA PHE A 63 -3.76 -6.20 1.54
C PHE A 63 -4.97 -7.11 1.31
N SER A 64 -5.78 -7.38 2.35
CA SER A 64 -7.06 -8.07 2.14
C SER A 64 -8.02 -7.22 1.31
N ALA A 65 -8.08 -5.91 1.58
CA ALA A 65 -8.91 -5.00 0.78
C ALA A 65 -8.46 -4.92 -0.69
N TYR A 66 -7.15 -4.92 -0.94
CA TYR A 66 -6.61 -4.94 -2.30
C TYR A 66 -6.94 -6.24 -3.01
N GLN A 67 -6.80 -7.37 -2.33
CA GLN A 67 -7.14 -8.67 -2.91
C GLN A 67 -8.64 -8.80 -3.22
N GLU A 68 -9.52 -8.39 -2.29
CA GLU A 68 -10.98 -8.35 -2.51
C GLU A 68 -11.38 -7.43 -3.66
N GLY A 69 -10.73 -6.25 -3.75
CA GLY A 69 -10.94 -5.32 -4.86
C GLY A 69 -10.47 -5.88 -6.19
N ILE A 70 -9.34 -6.61 -6.22
CA ILE A 70 -8.83 -7.27 -7.43
C ILE A 70 -9.77 -8.40 -7.87
N GLU A 71 -10.30 -9.17 -6.93
CA GLU A 71 -11.26 -10.24 -7.25
C GLU A 71 -12.55 -9.70 -7.84
N TYR A 72 -13.13 -8.66 -7.22
CA TYR A 72 -14.29 -7.98 -7.80
C TYR A 72 -14.02 -7.45 -9.20
N LEU A 73 -12.81 -6.90 -9.41
CA LEU A 73 -12.41 -6.37 -10.70
C LEU A 73 -12.27 -7.47 -11.76
N TYR A 74 -11.74 -8.65 -11.41
CA TYR A 74 -11.60 -9.78 -12.31
C TYR A 74 -12.92 -10.48 -12.63
N ASP A 75 -13.89 -10.44 -11.72
CA ASP A 75 -15.25 -10.94 -11.96
C ASP A 75 -16.01 -10.07 -12.98
N LYS A 76 -15.54 -8.85 -13.26
CA LYS A 76 -16.04 -8.00 -14.35
C LYS A 76 -15.33 -8.36 -15.65
N THR A 77 -16.07 -8.96 -16.59
CA THR A 77 -15.57 -9.45 -17.89
C THR A 77 -14.85 -8.40 -18.75
N ASP A 78 -15.11 -7.12 -18.52
CA ASP A 78 -14.54 -6.01 -19.29
C ASP A 78 -13.11 -5.64 -18.84
N TYR A 79 -12.64 -6.20 -17.71
CA TYR A 79 -11.32 -5.88 -17.16
C TYR A 79 -10.22 -6.80 -17.70
N ILE A 80 -9.71 -6.48 -18.90
CA ILE A 80 -8.60 -7.23 -19.50
C ILE A 80 -7.40 -6.30 -19.72
N ASN A 81 -6.29 -6.60 -19.02
CA ASN A 81 -4.98 -5.97 -19.20
C ASN A 81 -4.88 -4.46 -18.91
N GLU A 82 -5.74 -3.92 -18.06
CA GLU A 82 -5.65 -2.52 -17.65
C GLU A 82 -4.70 -2.32 -16.45
N ASN A 83 -4.26 -1.07 -16.27
CA ASN A 83 -3.54 -0.63 -15.09
C ASN A 83 -4.51 -0.23 -13.99
N VAL A 84 -4.20 -0.57 -12.73
CA VAL A 84 -4.98 -0.15 -11.57
C VAL A 84 -4.16 0.75 -10.68
N LEU A 85 -4.79 1.85 -10.27
CA LEU A 85 -4.34 2.64 -9.14
C LEU A 85 -4.89 2.03 -7.85
N ILE A 86 -4.01 1.43 -7.05
CA ILE A 86 -4.32 0.87 -5.74
C ILE A 86 -3.91 1.89 -4.68
N LEU A 87 -4.78 2.21 -3.75
CA LEU A 87 -4.49 3.17 -2.68
C LEU A 87 -5.23 2.84 -1.38
N ASN A 88 -4.74 3.38 -0.26
CA ASN A 88 -5.52 3.43 0.97
C ASN A 88 -5.65 4.87 1.49
N ASP A 89 -6.55 5.07 2.44
CA ASP A 89 -6.88 6.40 2.96
C ASP A 89 -5.72 7.14 3.64
N THR A 90 -4.64 6.44 4.02
CA THR A 90 -3.44 7.06 4.59
C THR A 90 -2.76 8.00 3.60
N LEU A 91 -2.97 7.80 2.29
CA LEU A 91 -2.60 8.75 1.25
C LEU A 91 -3.14 10.16 1.54
N PHE A 92 -4.36 10.27 2.06
CA PHE A 92 -5.04 11.54 2.33
C PHE A 92 -4.84 12.03 3.76
N THR A 93 -4.69 11.12 4.72
CA THR A 93 -4.55 11.48 6.15
C THR A 93 -3.09 11.70 6.57
N LYS A 94 -2.12 11.03 5.93
CA LYS A 94 -0.71 11.01 6.35
C LYS A 94 0.28 11.52 5.29
N HIS A 95 -0.08 11.50 4.01
CA HIS A 95 0.82 11.87 2.91
C HIS A 95 0.39 13.16 2.17
N ASN A 96 1.14 13.57 1.16
CA ASN A 96 0.79 14.63 0.23
C ASN A 96 0.11 14.02 -1.02
N PRO A 97 -1.23 13.89 -1.04
CA PRO A 97 -1.93 13.19 -2.12
C PRO A 97 -1.72 13.85 -3.48
N LYS A 98 -1.63 15.19 -3.55
CA LYS A 98 -1.39 15.91 -4.81
C LYS A 98 -0.04 15.53 -5.41
N ALA A 99 1.03 15.55 -4.60
CA ALA A 99 2.38 15.24 -5.08
C ALA A 99 2.51 13.76 -5.49
N ILE A 100 1.95 12.84 -4.69
CA ILE A 100 2.01 11.40 -4.96
C ILE A 100 1.20 11.04 -6.22
N LEU A 101 -0.07 11.45 -6.30
CA LEU A 101 -0.95 11.11 -7.43
C LEU A 101 -0.45 11.74 -8.74
N SER A 102 0.02 12.99 -8.71
CA SER A 102 0.62 13.59 -9.92
C SER A 102 1.94 12.94 -10.32
N GLY A 103 2.71 12.42 -9.35
CA GLY A 103 3.93 11.66 -9.62
C GLY A 103 3.63 10.29 -10.24
N ILE A 104 2.69 9.55 -9.66
CA ILE A 104 2.37 8.18 -10.07
C ILE A 104 1.75 8.12 -11.47
N LEU A 105 0.84 9.06 -11.80
CA LEU A 105 0.16 9.09 -13.09
C LEU A 105 1.09 9.40 -14.27
N LYS A 106 2.25 10.04 -14.04
CA LYS A 106 3.26 10.23 -15.09
C LYS A 106 3.82 8.91 -15.62
N TYR A 107 3.72 7.84 -14.83
CA TYR A 107 4.18 6.51 -15.20
C TYR A 107 3.08 5.64 -15.78
N PHE A 108 1.86 6.16 -16.01
CA PHE A 108 0.74 5.37 -16.54
C PHE A 108 1.09 4.62 -17.82
N GLN A 109 1.52 5.34 -18.85
CA GLN A 109 1.92 4.73 -20.13
C GLN A 109 3.15 3.83 -19.99
N THR A 110 4.02 4.09 -19.01
CA THR A 110 5.20 3.24 -18.77
C THR A 110 4.76 1.89 -18.22
N VAL A 111 3.89 1.88 -17.20
CA VAL A 111 3.34 0.66 -16.60
C VAL A 111 2.49 -0.11 -17.63
N GLU A 112 1.68 0.60 -18.42
CA GLU A 112 0.83 0.02 -19.48
C GLU A 112 1.63 -0.76 -20.52
N ARG A 113 2.77 -0.21 -20.95
CA ARG A 113 3.61 -0.82 -22.00
C ARG A 113 4.39 -2.04 -21.51
N LEU A 114 4.60 -2.19 -20.21
CA LEU A 114 5.39 -3.29 -19.64
C LEU A 114 4.57 -4.58 -19.64
N LYS A 115 5.07 -5.60 -20.34
CA LYS A 115 4.50 -6.96 -20.37
C LYS A 115 4.95 -7.85 -19.20
N ILE A 116 5.89 -7.37 -18.40
CA ILE A 116 6.40 -7.99 -17.17
C ILE A 116 5.71 -7.34 -15.97
N PRO A 117 5.65 -8.00 -14.80
CA PRO A 117 5.07 -7.41 -13.59
C PRO A 117 5.68 -6.04 -13.30
N ALA A 118 4.85 -5.01 -13.14
CA ALA A 118 5.31 -3.65 -12.89
C ALA A 118 4.45 -2.96 -11.84
N ILE A 119 5.11 -2.35 -10.85
CA ILE A 119 4.48 -1.44 -9.90
C ILE A 119 5.25 -0.12 -9.88
N ALA A 120 4.53 0.99 -10.04
CA ALA A 120 5.02 2.32 -9.74
C ALA A 120 4.49 2.81 -8.40
N GLY A 121 5.30 3.51 -7.62
CA GLY A 121 4.90 4.08 -6.35
C GLY A 121 6.07 4.75 -5.62
N ARG A 122 5.89 5.01 -4.32
CA ARG A 122 6.99 5.50 -3.49
C ARG A 122 7.97 4.35 -3.23
N TYR A 123 9.20 4.49 -3.75
CA TYR A 123 10.26 3.52 -3.51
C TYR A 123 11.02 3.86 -2.22
N ASP A 124 10.92 2.98 -1.23
CA ASP A 124 11.67 3.07 0.02
C ASP A 124 12.87 2.11 -0.03
N SER A 125 14.04 2.63 0.35
CA SER A 125 15.28 1.86 0.32
C SER A 125 15.47 1.10 1.63
N TYR A 126 15.89 -0.16 1.53
CA TYR A 126 16.35 -0.93 2.66
C TYR A 126 17.54 -0.24 3.34
N ASN A 127 17.59 -0.29 4.67
CA ASN A 127 18.60 0.35 5.48
C ASN A 127 18.70 -0.29 6.88
N ASN A 128 19.80 0.04 7.58
CA ASN A 128 20.09 -0.29 8.98
C ASN A 128 20.16 -1.78 9.32
N ILE A 129 19.03 -2.48 9.33
CA ILE A 129 18.90 -3.87 9.78
C ILE A 129 18.87 -4.83 8.60
N CYS A 130 18.05 -4.52 7.59
CA CYS A 130 17.94 -5.26 6.35
C CYS A 130 18.37 -4.34 5.20
N TYR A 131 19.26 -4.82 4.32
CA TYR A 131 19.86 -4.02 3.25
C TYR A 131 19.36 -4.37 1.84
N ARG A 132 18.68 -5.52 1.68
CA ARG A 132 18.18 -6.00 0.40
C ARG A 132 16.91 -6.81 0.60
N ASN A 133 16.08 -6.86 -0.44
CA ASN A 133 14.90 -7.71 -0.47
C ASN A 133 15.32 -9.19 -0.41
N PRO A 134 14.78 -10.00 0.53
CA PRO A 134 15.18 -11.41 0.66
C PRO A 134 14.89 -12.28 -0.57
N TRP A 135 13.88 -11.91 -1.36
CA TRP A 135 13.41 -12.73 -2.49
C TRP A 135 14.03 -12.34 -3.83
N SER A 136 14.42 -11.09 -4.01
CA SER A 136 14.94 -10.57 -5.29
C SER A 136 16.31 -9.91 -5.21
N GLY A 137 16.83 -9.66 -4.01
CA GLY A 137 18.07 -8.91 -3.81
C GLY A 137 17.96 -7.41 -4.13
N MET A 138 16.78 -6.89 -4.48
CA MET A 138 16.56 -5.47 -4.77
C MET A 138 16.84 -4.59 -3.54
N SER A 139 17.31 -3.35 -3.77
CA SER A 139 17.70 -2.42 -2.70
C SER A 139 16.54 -1.70 -2.02
N GLY A 140 15.30 -2.03 -2.35
CA GLY A 140 14.11 -1.39 -1.81
C GLY A 140 12.81 -2.07 -2.20
N TYR A 141 11.71 -1.41 -1.86
CA TYR A 141 10.35 -1.88 -2.07
C TYR A 141 9.43 -0.68 -2.36
N ILE A 142 8.25 -0.95 -2.91
CA ILE A 142 7.22 0.07 -3.12
C ILE A 142 6.27 0.08 -1.92
N SER A 143 6.02 1.26 -1.33
CA SER A 143 5.11 1.34 -0.19
C SER A 143 3.64 1.09 -0.60
N SER A 144 2.88 0.43 0.27
CA SER A 144 1.52 -0.06 -0.02
C SER A 144 0.46 1.03 -0.17
N PHE A 145 0.69 2.25 0.33
CA PHE A 145 -0.36 3.27 0.45
C PHE A 145 -0.84 3.87 -0.89
N CYS A 146 -0.03 3.79 -1.95
CA CYS A 146 -0.38 4.27 -3.29
C CYS A 146 0.53 3.64 -4.34
N MET A 147 -0.05 2.80 -5.20
CA MET A 147 0.63 2.00 -6.21
C MET A 147 -0.14 2.04 -7.53
N LEU A 148 0.58 2.11 -8.64
CA LEU A 148 0.03 1.87 -9.97
C LEU A 148 0.60 0.55 -10.48
N ALA A 149 -0.27 -0.43 -10.71
CA ALA A 149 0.10 -1.79 -11.07
C ALA A 149 -0.50 -2.21 -12.41
N ASN A 150 0.24 -2.96 -13.21
CA ASN A 150 -0.31 -3.65 -14.38
C ASN A 150 -0.95 -5.00 -14.00
N SER A 151 -1.67 -5.61 -14.93
CA SER A 151 -2.36 -6.89 -14.71
C SER A 151 -1.45 -8.00 -14.17
N SER A 152 -0.21 -8.09 -14.64
CA SER A 152 0.77 -9.09 -14.17
C SER A 152 1.16 -8.87 -12.70
N ALA A 153 1.34 -7.63 -12.26
CA ALA A 153 1.59 -7.31 -10.87
C ALA A 153 0.35 -7.53 -9.98
N LEU A 154 -0.86 -7.25 -10.48
CA LEU A 154 -2.10 -7.54 -9.76
C LEU A 154 -2.24 -9.02 -9.40
N ASN A 155 -1.90 -9.92 -10.34
CA ASN A 155 -1.89 -11.36 -10.08
C ASN A 155 -0.94 -11.73 -8.94
N LEU A 156 0.23 -11.09 -8.87
CA LEU A 156 1.18 -11.31 -7.77
C LEU A 156 0.66 -10.78 -6.43
N ILE A 157 0.03 -9.59 -6.42
CA ILE A 157 -0.60 -9.03 -5.21
C ILE A 157 -1.68 -9.99 -4.70
N ARG A 158 -2.64 -10.33 -5.57
CA ARG A 158 -3.75 -11.24 -5.26
C ARG A 158 -3.23 -12.59 -4.76
N GLY A 159 -2.34 -13.23 -5.53
CA GLY A 159 -1.78 -14.53 -5.20
C GLY A 159 -1.05 -14.55 -3.86
N SER A 160 -0.29 -13.49 -3.56
CA SER A 160 0.46 -13.39 -2.30
C SER A 160 -0.44 -13.33 -1.07
N VAL A 161 -1.58 -12.65 -1.17
CA VAL A 161 -2.54 -12.54 -0.06
C VAL A 161 -3.31 -13.85 0.15
N LEU A 162 -3.68 -14.55 -0.93
CA LEU A 162 -4.39 -15.83 -0.85
C LEU A 162 -3.58 -16.92 -0.16
N VAL A 163 -2.27 -16.96 -0.40
CA VAL A 163 -1.37 -18.00 0.16
C VAL A 163 -0.66 -17.56 1.44
N ILE A 164 -1.05 -16.42 2.03
CA ILE A 164 -0.32 -15.83 3.18
C ILE A 164 -0.24 -16.77 4.39
N SER A 165 -1.22 -17.65 4.59
CA SER A 165 -1.18 -18.68 5.64
C SER A 165 -0.02 -19.65 5.47
N ASP A 166 0.40 -19.87 4.22
CA ASP A 166 1.38 -20.88 3.85
C ASP A 166 2.78 -20.27 3.77
N ILE A 167 2.87 -18.99 3.40
CA ILE A 167 4.15 -18.28 3.21
C ILE A 167 4.58 -17.45 4.42
N PHE A 168 3.67 -17.07 5.33
CA PHE A 168 4.01 -16.29 6.52
C PHE A 168 4.54 -17.22 7.63
N PRO A 169 5.86 -17.27 7.83
CA PRO A 169 6.47 -18.40 8.50
C PRO A 169 6.76 -18.05 9.96
N ALA A 170 5.70 -17.68 10.70
CA ALA A 170 5.82 -17.31 12.11
C ALA A 170 4.62 -17.76 12.96
N GLY A 171 4.93 -18.29 14.15
CA GLY A 171 3.98 -18.61 15.21
C GLY A 171 3.30 -17.36 15.78
N ARG A 172 2.30 -17.52 16.65
CA ARG A 172 1.37 -16.43 17.06
C ARG A 172 2.09 -15.16 17.52
N ASP A 173 3.11 -15.29 18.38
CA ASP A 173 3.89 -14.17 18.87
C ASP A 173 5.12 -13.92 17.98
N ILE A 174 4.99 -13.01 17.02
CA ILE A 174 6.03 -12.72 16.04
C ILE A 174 7.12 -11.78 16.57
N THR A 175 7.05 -11.34 17.82
CA THR A 175 8.04 -10.44 18.42
C THR A 175 9.27 -11.19 18.93
N LYS A 176 9.22 -12.52 18.96
CA LYS A 176 10.32 -13.39 19.41
C LYS A 176 10.94 -14.09 18.22
N SER A 177 12.26 -13.96 18.07
CA SER A 177 13.03 -14.55 16.96
C SER A 177 12.79 -16.06 16.83
N ASP A 178 12.70 -16.79 17.97
CA ASP A 178 12.49 -18.25 18.02
C ASP A 178 11.13 -18.73 17.49
N ASN A 179 10.16 -17.82 17.33
CA ASN A 179 8.85 -18.15 16.79
C ASN A 179 8.78 -18.06 15.26
N TRP A 180 9.89 -17.69 14.60
CA TRP A 180 9.99 -17.63 13.15
C TRP A 180 10.66 -18.89 12.59
N ASP A 181 10.23 -19.32 11.41
CA ASP A 181 10.93 -20.38 10.69
C ASP A 181 12.36 -19.95 10.36
N SER A 182 13.27 -20.91 10.47
CA SER A 182 14.65 -20.84 9.98
C SER A 182 14.80 -20.47 8.51
N THR A 183 13.78 -20.69 7.67
CA THR A 183 13.81 -20.35 6.24
C THR A 183 13.70 -18.84 5.97
N VAL A 184 13.38 -18.02 6.98
CA VAL A 184 13.34 -16.56 6.82
C VAL A 184 14.74 -15.99 6.93
N ASP A 185 15.08 -15.07 6.02
CA ASP A 185 16.28 -14.27 6.16
C ASP A 185 16.32 -13.58 7.53
N GLY A 186 17.37 -13.88 8.31
CA GLY A 186 17.49 -13.41 9.68
C GLY A 186 17.50 -11.88 9.79
N THR A 187 18.09 -11.18 8.82
CA THR A 187 18.11 -9.71 8.83
C THR A 187 16.74 -9.11 8.56
N PHE A 188 15.96 -9.73 7.67
CA PHE A 188 14.59 -9.32 7.42
C PHE A 188 13.64 -9.61 8.59
N ARG A 189 13.84 -10.76 9.27
CA ARG A 189 13.12 -11.07 10.51
C ARG A 189 13.34 -10.01 11.57
N GLU A 190 14.60 -9.66 11.87
CA GLU A 190 14.94 -8.64 12.86
C GLU A 190 14.43 -7.25 12.44
N PHE A 191 14.40 -6.95 11.14
CA PHE A 191 13.76 -5.74 10.64
C PHE A 191 12.27 -5.66 11.01
N ILE A 192 11.50 -6.75 10.81
CA ILE A 192 10.08 -6.79 11.18
C ILE A 192 9.91 -6.67 12.69
N ILE A 193 10.68 -7.44 13.48
CA ILE A 193 10.60 -7.39 14.95
C ILE A 193 10.88 -5.96 15.43
N SER A 194 11.99 -5.35 15.00
CA SER A 194 12.38 -3.99 15.37
C SER A 194 11.31 -2.96 14.97
N HIS A 195 10.74 -3.07 13.76
CA HIS A 195 9.65 -2.22 13.31
C HIS A 195 8.43 -2.30 14.25
N LEU A 196 8.17 -3.45 14.86
CA LEU A 196 7.00 -3.68 15.71
C LEU A 196 7.21 -3.29 17.17
N ILE A 197 8.39 -3.54 17.76
CA ILE A 197 8.59 -3.39 19.22
C ILE A 197 9.57 -2.29 19.63
N ASP A 198 10.50 -1.88 18.76
CA ASP A 198 11.51 -0.89 19.12
C ASP A 198 10.99 0.54 18.95
N ALA A 199 9.98 0.90 19.74
CA ALA A 199 9.23 2.15 19.65
C ALA A 199 10.07 3.45 19.75
N GLN A 200 11.34 3.35 20.11
CA GLN A 200 12.28 4.47 20.18
C GLN A 200 13.07 4.69 18.87
N THR A 201 12.98 3.75 17.92
CA THR A 201 13.70 3.84 16.66
C THR A 201 12.91 4.66 15.62
N PRO A 202 13.61 5.41 14.73
CA PRO A 202 12.95 6.13 13.63
C PRO A 202 12.20 5.24 12.64
N THR A 203 12.53 3.94 12.62
CA THR A 203 11.96 2.93 11.73
C THR A 203 10.74 2.23 12.34
N SER A 204 10.39 2.51 13.59
CA SER A 204 9.26 1.87 14.28
C SER A 204 7.90 2.27 13.70
N TRP A 205 6.96 1.35 13.79
CA TRP A 205 5.56 1.63 13.51
C TRP A 205 5.04 2.69 14.49
N TYR A 206 4.38 3.73 13.98
CA TYR A 206 3.91 4.85 14.79
C TYR A 206 2.91 4.47 15.92
N GLN A 207 2.29 3.29 15.85
CA GLN A 207 1.41 2.76 16.93
C GLN A 207 2.09 1.64 17.74
N SER A 208 3.38 1.39 17.56
CA SER A 208 4.13 0.35 18.27
C SER A 208 3.95 0.51 19.79
N LYS A 209 4.24 1.71 20.32
CA LYS A 209 4.14 2.01 21.76
C LYS A 209 2.78 1.70 22.37
N SER A 210 1.69 1.98 21.66
CA SER A 210 0.32 1.73 22.16
C SER A 210 -0.13 0.27 22.02
N ASN A 211 0.60 -0.55 21.29
CA ASN A 211 0.22 -1.93 20.95
C ASN A 211 1.23 -2.98 21.40
N LEU A 212 2.24 -2.62 22.20
CA LEU A 212 3.28 -3.55 22.68
C LEU A 212 2.71 -4.82 23.32
N ASN A 213 1.56 -4.71 24.01
CA ASN A 213 0.91 -5.84 24.67
C ASN A 213 -0.20 -6.51 23.83
N ASN A 214 -0.43 -6.06 22.59
CA ASN A 214 -1.49 -6.58 21.73
C ASN A 214 -0.87 -7.48 20.64
N THR A 215 -0.61 -8.73 21.00
CA THR A 215 0.05 -9.72 20.14
C THR A 215 -0.69 -9.91 18.81
N ASP A 216 -2.02 -9.92 18.81
CA ASP A 216 -2.80 -10.09 17.59
C ASP A 216 -2.65 -8.89 16.65
N ARG A 217 -2.72 -7.67 17.18
CA ARG A 217 -2.51 -6.44 16.39
C ARG A 217 -1.08 -6.39 15.82
N LEU A 218 -0.08 -6.74 16.64
CA LEU A 218 1.31 -6.81 16.20
C LEU A 218 1.48 -7.87 15.11
N ARG A 219 0.88 -9.05 15.26
CA ARG A 219 0.89 -10.12 14.26
C ARG A 219 0.32 -9.64 12.93
N ILE A 220 -0.88 -9.05 12.92
CA ILE A 220 -1.50 -8.54 11.69
C ILE A 220 -0.62 -7.46 11.05
N LYS A 221 -0.06 -6.54 11.84
CA LYS A 221 0.85 -5.51 11.30
C LYS A 221 2.12 -6.13 10.72
N GLY A 222 2.71 -7.13 11.37
CA GLY A 222 3.87 -7.86 10.85
C GLY A 222 3.58 -8.59 9.56
N ILE A 223 2.39 -9.20 9.42
CA ILE A 223 1.92 -9.78 8.15
C ILE A 223 1.84 -8.71 7.06
N CYS A 224 1.32 -7.52 7.37
CA CYS A 224 1.24 -6.43 6.39
C CYS A 224 2.63 -5.95 5.95
N VAL A 225 3.57 -5.79 6.89
CA VAL A 225 4.96 -5.44 6.56
C VAL A 225 5.60 -6.56 5.74
N TYR A 226 5.39 -7.82 6.10
CA TYR A 226 5.86 -8.95 5.32
C TYR A 226 5.31 -8.91 3.89
N LEU A 227 4.00 -8.71 3.70
CA LEU A 227 3.34 -8.65 2.40
C LEU A 227 3.87 -7.50 1.52
N GLU A 228 4.07 -6.31 2.08
CA GLU A 228 4.60 -5.15 1.36
C GLU A 228 5.97 -5.44 0.71
N HIS A 229 6.84 -6.08 1.49
CA HIS A 229 8.18 -6.46 1.06
C HIS A 229 8.17 -7.71 0.17
N TYR A 230 7.32 -8.69 0.47
CA TYR A 230 7.16 -9.94 -0.28
C TYR A 230 6.66 -9.65 -1.69
N ILE A 231 5.61 -8.83 -1.86
CA ILE A 231 5.06 -8.47 -3.17
C ILE A 231 6.13 -7.79 -4.04
N SER A 232 6.84 -6.79 -3.49
CA SER A 232 7.95 -6.13 -4.19
C SER A 232 9.06 -7.12 -4.55
N GLY A 233 9.34 -8.07 -3.66
CA GLY A 233 10.30 -9.16 -3.88
C GLY A 233 9.88 -10.11 -5.00
N LYS A 234 8.62 -10.54 -5.01
CA LYS A 234 8.07 -11.44 -6.04
C LYS A 234 8.05 -10.78 -7.41
N ILE A 235 7.75 -9.48 -7.48
CA ILE A 235 7.89 -8.72 -8.73
C ILE A 235 9.33 -8.77 -9.22
N GLY A 236 10.29 -8.44 -8.35
CA GLY A 236 11.71 -8.46 -8.73
C GLY A 236 12.23 -9.85 -9.12
N ALA A 237 11.79 -10.89 -8.42
CA ALA A 237 12.16 -12.29 -8.72
C ALA A 237 11.52 -12.81 -10.02
N SER A 238 10.51 -12.13 -10.55
CA SER A 238 9.83 -12.45 -11.81
C SER A 238 10.34 -11.60 -12.98
N ASP A 239 11.57 -11.07 -12.88
CA ASP A 239 12.17 -10.11 -13.82
C ASP A 239 11.32 -8.84 -14.03
N GLY A 240 10.48 -8.50 -13.04
CA GLY A 240 9.60 -7.34 -13.05
C GLY A 240 10.28 -6.03 -12.64
N VAL A 241 9.52 -4.94 -12.67
CA VAL A 241 10.04 -3.57 -12.46
C VAL A 241 9.36 -2.87 -11.30
N LEU A 242 10.17 -2.34 -10.38
CA LEU A 242 9.73 -1.38 -9.36
C LEU A 242 10.09 0.03 -9.82
N ILE A 243 9.09 0.86 -10.10
CA ILE A 243 9.25 2.21 -10.62
C ILE A 243 9.09 3.22 -9.49
N SER A 244 10.18 3.90 -9.14
CA SER A 244 10.11 5.01 -8.19
C SER A 244 9.48 6.24 -8.83
N ILE A 245 8.48 6.84 -8.18
CA ILE A 245 7.95 8.15 -8.57
C ILE A 245 8.90 9.32 -8.22
N PHE A 246 9.97 9.04 -7.47
CA PHE A 246 11.03 9.98 -7.09
C PHE A 246 12.42 9.38 -7.41
N PRO A 247 12.76 9.15 -8.70
CA PRO A 247 13.96 8.41 -9.07
C PRO A 247 15.26 9.14 -8.73
N THR A 248 15.26 10.48 -8.71
CA THR A 248 16.47 11.28 -8.44
C THR A 248 16.55 11.77 -6.99
N TRP A 249 17.77 12.01 -6.49
CA TRP A 249 17.98 12.59 -5.15
C TRP A 249 17.28 13.95 -5.00
N LYS A 250 17.27 14.77 -6.07
CA LYS A 250 16.55 16.06 -6.09
C LYS A 250 15.05 15.88 -5.87
N GLN A 251 14.45 14.90 -6.55
CA GLN A 251 13.03 14.59 -6.38
C GLN A 251 12.73 13.99 -5.00
N LYS A 252 13.62 13.16 -4.45
CA LYS A 252 13.50 12.64 -3.08
C LYS A 252 13.53 13.76 -2.04
N LEU A 253 14.46 14.71 -2.16
CA LEU A 253 14.51 15.88 -1.28
C LEU A 253 13.25 16.74 -1.41
N ASN A 254 12.83 17.06 -2.65
CA ASN A 254 11.62 17.83 -2.87
C ASN A 254 10.38 17.13 -2.28
N HIS A 255 10.29 15.80 -2.42
CA HIS A 255 9.26 15.01 -1.76
C HIS A 255 9.29 15.19 -0.24
N VAL A 256 10.46 15.07 0.40
CA VAL A 256 10.60 15.31 1.85
C VAL A 256 10.08 16.69 2.24
N TYR A 257 10.47 17.76 1.53
CA TYR A 257 9.98 19.11 1.81
C TYR A 257 8.47 19.20 1.68
N THR A 258 7.90 18.74 0.55
CA THR A 258 6.45 18.80 0.30
C THR A 258 5.63 17.96 1.28
N GLU A 259 6.17 16.85 1.80
CA GLU A 259 5.57 16.05 2.86
C GLU A 259 5.56 16.79 4.20
N GLN A 260 6.68 17.42 4.58
CA GLN A 260 6.75 18.16 5.83
C GLN A 260 5.83 19.39 5.81
N THR A 261 5.79 20.12 4.69
CA THR A 261 4.83 21.22 4.50
C THR A 261 3.39 20.73 4.62
N ALA A 262 3.05 19.59 3.98
CA ALA A 262 1.70 19.02 4.08
C ALA A 262 1.35 18.60 5.52
N LYS A 263 2.30 18.03 6.28
CA LYS A 263 2.13 17.70 7.69
C LYS A 263 1.85 18.95 8.54
N VAL A 264 2.61 20.02 8.33
CA VAL A 264 2.41 21.30 9.05
C VAL A 264 1.05 21.90 8.72
N ILE A 265 0.67 21.96 7.45
CA ILE A 265 -0.65 22.47 7.02
C ILE A 265 -1.77 21.66 7.68
N ARG A 266 -1.69 20.33 7.72
CA ARG A 266 -2.68 19.48 8.39
C ARG A 266 -2.78 19.77 9.89
N LYS A 267 -1.64 19.96 10.57
CA LYS A 267 -1.64 20.33 11.99
C LYS A 267 -2.31 21.69 12.23
N ILE A 268 -2.01 22.69 11.40
CA ILE A 268 -2.62 24.01 11.48
C ILE A 268 -4.13 23.92 11.25
N LYS A 269 -4.56 23.23 10.19
CA LYS A 269 -5.99 23.00 9.91
C LYS A 269 -6.73 22.37 11.09
N LYS A 270 -6.14 21.31 11.66
CA LYS A 270 -6.67 20.67 12.87
C LYS A 270 -6.79 21.64 14.06
N LEU A 271 -5.80 22.50 14.29
CA LEU A 271 -5.84 23.51 15.34
C LEU A 271 -6.91 24.59 15.08
N LEU A 272 -7.17 24.90 13.81
CA LEU A 272 -8.18 25.88 13.39
C LEU A 272 -9.59 25.28 13.28
N GLY A 273 -9.76 23.97 13.47
CA GLY A 273 -11.05 23.29 13.32
C GLY A 273 -11.56 23.20 11.88
N ILE A 274 -10.65 23.25 10.89
CA ILE A 274 -10.94 23.21 9.43
C ILE A 274 -10.34 21.96 8.79
#